data_AF-A0A163CF50-F1
#
_entry.id   AF-A0A163CF50-F1
#
_cell.length_a   1.000
_cell.length_b   1.000
_cell.length_c   1.000
_cell.angle_alpha   90.00
_cell.angle_beta   90.00
_cell.angle_gamma   90.00
#
_symmetry.space_group_name_H-M   'P 1'
#
loop_
_entity.id
_entity.type
_entity.pdbx_description
1 polymer ?
#
loop_
_entity_poly.entity_id
_entity_poly.type
_entity_poly.pdbx_seq_one_letter_code
_entity_poly.pdbx_strand_id
1 'polypeptide(L)'
;MDTIQTAVLIIGCVLILFGYFRLITDEKGNVNLNNYRFTGGLFLVIGGMVEGARDLFSLDLSKKGISTLSIVVGALVLFLGLSH
;
A
#
# COMPACT_ATOMS: atom_id res chain seq x y z
N MET A 1 -12.21 -1.41 -22.66
CA MET A 1 -12.22 -1.94 -21.29
C MET A 1 -13.52 -2.66 -21.07
N ASP A 2 -13.44 -3.97 -20.95
CA ASP A 2 -14.54 -4.81 -20.51
C ASP A 2 -14.68 -4.73 -18.97
N THR A 3 -15.78 -5.29 -18.47
CA THR A 3 -16.12 -5.26 -17.05
C THR A 3 -15.06 -5.93 -16.18
N ILE A 4 -14.41 -6.99 -16.68
CA ILE A 4 -13.38 -7.72 -15.92
C ILE A 4 -12.13 -6.86 -15.78
N GLN A 5 -11.67 -6.25 -16.88
CA GLN A 5 -10.54 -5.33 -16.84
C GLN A 5 -10.78 -4.15 -15.88
N THR A 6 -11.99 -3.58 -15.91
CA THR A 6 -12.37 -2.49 -15.00
C THR A 6 -12.35 -2.94 -13.54
N ALA A 7 -12.87 -4.13 -13.24
CA ALA A 7 -12.86 -4.69 -11.90
C ALA A 7 -11.43 -4.95 -11.39
N VAL A 8 -10.54 -5.48 -12.24
CA VAL A 8 -9.12 -5.71 -11.92
C VAL A 8 -8.42 -4.40 -11.55
N LEU A 9 -8.66 -3.33 -12.33
CA LEU A 9 -8.09 -2.01 -12.04
C LEU A 9 -8.60 -1.44 -10.72
N ILE A 10 -9.90 -1.55 -10.44
CA ILE A 10 -10.49 -1.10 -9.18
C ILE A 10 -9.85 -1.85 -8.00
N ILE A 11 -9.73 -3.18 -8.10
CA ILE A 11 -9.12 -4.01 -7.04
C ILE A 11 -7.67 -3.59 -6.79
N GLY A 12 -6.88 -3.39 -7.86
CA GLY A 12 -5.50 -2.92 -7.75
C GLY A 12 -5.39 -1.57 -7.03
N CYS A 13 -6.24 -0.60 -7.41
CA CYS A 13 -6.32 0.69 -6.74
C CYS A 13 -6.70 0.58 -5.27
N VAL A 14 -7.70 -0.24 -4.93
CA VAL A 14 -8.16 -0.44 -3.56
C VAL A 14 -7.05 -1.05 -2.69
N LEU A 15 -6.29 -2.02 -3.22
CA LEU A 15 -5.16 -2.64 -2.51
C LEU A 15 -4.03 -1.64 -2.22
N ILE A 16 -3.68 -0.79 -3.19
CA ILE A 16 -2.66 0.25 -3.01
C ILE A 16 -3.13 1.27 -1.96
N LEU A 17 -4.38 1.75 -2.08
CA LEU A 17 -4.94 2.70 -1.12
C LEU A 17 -5.01 2.12 0.28
N PHE A 18 -5.42 0.86 0.42
CA PHE A 18 -5.45 0.16 1.70
C PHE A 18 -4.06 0.13 2.35
N GLY A 19 -3.04 -0.29 1.61
CA GLY A 19 -1.68 -0.34 2.13
C GLY A 19 -1.11 1.05 2.45
N TYR A 20 -1.41 2.05 1.61
CA TYR A 20 -1.02 3.44 1.82
C TYR A 20 -1.64 4.01 3.10
N PHE A 21 -2.97 3.92 3.26
CA PHE A 21 -3.66 4.43 4.44
C PHE A 21 -3.15 3.79 5.71
N ARG A 22 -2.95 2.47 5.70
CA ARG A 22 -2.47 1.74 6.85
C ARG A 22 -1.03 2.08 7.25
N LEU A 23 -0.18 2.54 6.32
CA LEU A 23 1.17 3.03 6.64
C LEU A 23 1.18 4.43 7.26
N ILE A 24 0.18 5.27 6.94
CA ILE A 24 0.11 6.64 7.45
C ILE A 24 -0.76 6.78 8.71
N THR A 25 -1.60 5.79 9.00
CA THR A 25 -2.43 5.76 10.22
C THR A 25 -1.67 5.21 11.40
N ASP A 26 -1.86 5.82 12.57
CA ASP A 26 -1.36 5.32 13.84
C ASP A 26 -2.16 4.10 14.34
N GLU A 27 -1.78 3.58 15.52
CA GLU A 27 -2.45 2.43 16.12
C GLU A 27 -3.91 2.67 16.52
N LYS A 28 -4.31 3.94 16.64
CA LYS A 28 -5.67 4.38 16.94
C LYS A 28 -6.46 4.70 15.66
N GLY A 29 -5.87 4.50 14.48
CA GLY A 29 -6.47 4.79 13.19
C GLY A 29 -6.43 6.27 12.79
N ASN A 30 -5.68 7.11 13.50
CA ASN A 30 -5.58 8.53 13.19
C ASN A 30 -4.45 8.80 12.20
N VAL A 31 -4.72 9.68 11.25
CA VAL A 31 -3.68 10.22 10.36
C VAL A 31 -3.07 11.44 11.01
N ASN A 32 -1.75 11.41 11.22
CA ASN A 32 -1.03 12.57 11.71
C ASN A 32 -0.86 13.62 10.59
N LEU A 33 -1.80 14.57 10.53
CA LEU A 33 -1.81 15.65 9.55
C LEU A 33 -0.53 16.51 9.55
N ASN A 34 0.20 16.56 10.66
CA ASN A 34 1.44 17.33 10.74
C ASN A 34 2.56 16.66 9.91
N ASN A 35 2.63 15.33 9.93
CA ASN A 35 3.52 14.56 9.06
C ASN A 35 2.97 14.43 7.63
N TYR A 36 1.67 14.62 7.42
CA TYR A 36 1.02 14.50 6.11
C TYR A 36 1.30 15.65 5.13
N ARG A 37 2.08 16.67 5.54
CA ARG A 37 2.52 17.76 4.65
C ARG A 37 3.45 17.17 3.57
N PHE A 38 2.82 16.73 2.47
CA PHE A 38 3.29 16.21 1.19
C PHE A 38 4.58 15.35 1.21
N THR A 39 5.72 15.94 1.56
CA THR A 39 7.01 15.27 1.67
C THR A 39 7.09 14.30 2.85
N GLY A 40 6.48 14.63 3.99
CA GLY A 40 6.50 13.77 5.18
C GLY A 40 5.65 12.51 5.04
N GLY A 41 4.49 12.62 4.37
CA GLY A 41 3.60 11.48 4.13
C GLY A 41 4.22 10.48 3.16
N LEU A 42 4.84 10.97 2.09
CA LEU A 42 5.56 10.11 1.14
C LEU A 42 6.76 9.41 1.81
N PHE A 43 7.50 10.14 2.66
CA PHE A 43 8.63 9.57 3.40
C PHE A 43 8.19 8.49 4.40
N LEU A 44 7.05 8.69 5.08
CA LEU A 44 6.45 7.67 5.95
C LEU A 44 6.06 6.41 5.20
N VAL A 45 5.49 6.56 4.01
CA VAL A 45 5.11 5.41 3.17
C VAL A 45 6.35 4.67 2.69
N ILE A 46 7.37 5.38 2.19
CA ILE A 46 8.63 4.76 1.74
C ILE A 46 9.34 4.09 2.92
N GLY A 47 9.47 4.76 4.06
CA GLY A 47 10.09 4.19 5.26
C GLY A 47 9.35 2.97 5.78
N GLY A 48 8.01 3.05 5.83
CA GLY A 48 7.14 1.94 6.22
C GLY A 48 7.18 0.77 5.24
N MET A 49 7.38 1.03 3.94
CA MET A 49 7.60 -0.01 2.94
C MET A 49 8.97 -0.69 3.09
N VAL A 50 10.04 0.06 3.41
CA VAL A 50 11.37 -0.52 3.66
C VAL A 50 11.36 -1.42 4.89
N GLU A 51 10.72 -0.96 5.98
CA GLU A 51 10.53 -1.77 7.18
C GLU A 51 9.64 -2.97 6.91
N GLY A 52 8.50 -2.79 6.25
CA GLY A 52 7.60 -3.89 5.91
C GLY A 52 8.23 -4.91 4.95
N ALA A 53 9.12 -4.49 4.05
CA ALA A 53 9.89 -5.41 3.22
C ALA A 53 10.86 -6.24 4.07
N ARG A 54 11.54 -5.63 5.05
CA ARG A 54 12.40 -6.36 5.99
C ARG A 54 11.59 -7.39 6.79
N ASP A 55 10.42 -7.00 7.28
CA ASP A 55 9.53 -7.88 8.03
C ASP A 55 9.09 -9.08 7.17
N LEU A 56 8.72 -8.84 5.90
CA LEU A 56 8.40 -9.89 4.92
C LEU A 56 9.58 -10.84 4.67
N PHE A 57 10.81 -10.32 4.54
CA PHE A 57 12.01 -11.15 4.38
C PHE A 57 12.31 -11.99 5.62
N SER A 58 11.97 -11.51 6.81
CA SER A 58 12.05 -12.27 8.05
C SER A 58 10.83 -13.18 8.32
N LEU A 59 9.88 -13.27 7.38
CA LEU A 59 8.61 -14.01 7.54
C LEU A 59 7.77 -13.51 8.72
N ASP A 60 7.97 -12.26 9.14
CA ASP A 60 7.19 -11.62 10.19
C ASP A 60 6.02 -10.85 9.58
N LEU A 61 4.80 -11.25 9.95
CA LEU A 61 3.55 -10.67 9.45
C LEU A 61 3.16 -9.43 10.26
N SER A 62 4.07 -8.45 10.30
CA SER A 62 3.82 -7.18 10.95
C SER A 62 2.75 -6.37 10.21
N LYS A 63 2.16 -5.37 10.89
CA LYS A 63 1.22 -4.42 10.26
C LYS A 63 1.86 -3.74 9.03
N LYS A 64 3.16 -3.44 9.09
CA LYS A 64 3.93 -2.80 7.99
C LYS A 64 4.21 -3.79 6.87
N GLY A 65 4.51 -5.05 7.20
CA GLY A 65 4.66 -6.15 6.23
C GLY A 65 3.40 -6.37 5.41
N ILE A 66 2.24 -6.48 6.08
CA ILE A 66 0.93 -6.65 5.40
C ILE A 66 0.60 -5.44 4.52
N SER A 67 0.88 -4.21 4.99
CA SER A 67 0.69 -3.00 4.20
C SER A 67 1.54 -2.99 2.94
N THR A 68 2.82 -3.32 3.09
CA THR A 68 3.79 -3.38 1.99
C THR A 68 3.38 -4.43 0.97
N LEU A 69 2.99 -5.62 1.44
CA LEU A 69 2.48 -6.68 0.59
C LEU A 69 1.24 -6.22 -0.20
N SER A 70 0.32 -5.53 0.46
CA SER A 70 -0.90 -5.01 -0.19
C SER A 70 -0.59 -4.01 -1.30
N ILE A 71 0.40 -3.12 -1.09
CA ILE A 71 0.86 -2.17 -2.13
C ILE A 71 1.50 -2.92 -3.30
N VAL A 72 2.40 -3.87 -3.03
CA VAL A 72 3.10 -4.64 -4.06
C VAL A 72 2.12 -5.47 -4.89
N VAL A 73 1.21 -6.19 -4.24
CA VAL A 73 0.18 -6.98 -4.93
C VAL A 73 -0.76 -6.07 -5.71
N GLY A 74 -1.20 -4.95 -5.13
CA GLY A 74 -2.05 -3.98 -5.82
C GLY A 74 -1.38 -3.39 -7.08
N ALA A 75 -0.09 -3.07 -7.00
CA ALA A 75 0.69 -2.61 -8.16
C ALA A 75 0.82 -3.69 -9.24
N LEU A 76 1.01 -4.95 -8.85
CA LEU A 76 1.08 -6.08 -9.77
C LEU A 76 -0.26 -6.34 -10.45
N VAL A 77 -1.37 -6.26 -9.70
CA VAL A 77 -2.74 -6.36 -10.24
C VAL A 77 -3.03 -5.21 -11.22
N LEU A 78 -2.63 -3.97 -10.90
CA LEU A 78 -2.75 -2.85 -11.83
C LEU A 78 -1.94 -3.07 -13.12
N PHE A 79 -0.71 -3.53 -12.99
CA PHE A 79 0.14 -3.81 -14.15
C PHE A 79 -0.50 -4.86 -15.07
N LEU A 80 -1.03 -5.95 -14.50
CA LEU A 80 -1.75 -6.97 -15.26
C LEU A 80 -3.02 -6.42 -15.92
N GLY A 81 -3.78 -5.56 -15.23
CA GLY A 81 -5.00 -4.94 -15.77
C GLY A 81 -4.75 -3.91 -16.88
N LEU A 82 -3.58 -3.27 -16.91
CA LEU A 82 -3.18 -2.30 -17.95
C LEU A 82 -2.46 -2.96 -19.14
N SER A 83 -1.83 -4.11 -18.92
CA SER A 83 -1.11 -4.84 -19.97
C SER A 83 -2.02 -5.69 -20.87
N HIS A 84 -3.32 -5.77 -20.56
CA HIS A 84 -4.31 -6.61 -21.23
C HIS A 84 -5.43 -5.78 -21.86
#